data_AF-A0A060S780-F1
#
_entry.id   AF-A0A060S780-F1
#
_cell.length_a   1.000
_cell.length_b   1.000
_cell.length_c   1.000
_cell.angle_alpha   90.00
_cell.angle_beta   90.00
_cell.angle_gamma   90.00
#
_symmetry.space_group_name_H-M   'P 1'
#
loop_
_entity.id
_entity.type
_entity.pdbx_description
1 polymer ?
#
loop_
_entity_poly.entity_id
_entity_poly.type
_entity_poly.pdbx_seq_one_letter_code
_entity_poly.pdbx_strand_id
1 'polypeptide(L)'
;MVKPTEKRIYLLRHAEAEHNVSENYSIKDARLTPRGRQQAAKLNEHTKHTVQQSAHLLVSSGLRRTLSTTVLAFPALRKRLEAAGKPVVVLPQLQEVNDLPCDTGSDDEDAWLVPVGEVVKEGEAEPTSSEQAGSSS
;
A
#
# COMPACT_ATOMS: atom_id res chain seq x y z
N MET A 1 16.88 -14.98 -16.05
CA MET A 1 17.41 -15.14 -14.68
C MET A 1 17.48 -13.77 -14.04
N VAL A 2 16.87 -13.57 -12.87
CA VAL A 2 16.96 -12.31 -12.10
C VAL A 2 18.34 -12.27 -11.45
N LYS A 3 19.08 -11.15 -11.57
CA LYS A 3 20.40 -11.02 -10.95
C LYS A 3 20.25 -10.90 -9.42
N PRO A 4 21.17 -11.44 -8.59
CA PRO A 4 21.07 -11.44 -7.13
C PRO A 4 20.87 -10.06 -6.48
N THR A 5 21.19 -8.98 -7.19
CA THR A 5 21.07 -7.58 -6.74
C THR A 5 19.86 -6.84 -7.30
N GLU A 6 19.10 -7.43 -8.22
CA GLU A 6 17.97 -6.76 -8.85
C GLU A 6 16.77 -6.69 -7.89
N LYS A 7 16.33 -5.47 -7.57
CA LYS A 7 15.12 -5.22 -6.79
C LYS A 7 14.00 -4.80 -7.74
N ARG A 8 12.79 -5.29 -7.48
CA ARG A 8 11.61 -4.93 -8.27
C ARG A 8 10.53 -4.35 -7.38
N ILE A 9 10.06 -3.16 -7.75
CA ILE A 9 8.98 -2.45 -7.09
C ILE A 9 7.77 -2.45 -8.02
N TYR A 10 6.62 -2.82 -7.49
CA TYR A 10 5.33 -2.76 -8.18
C TYR A 10 4.52 -1.64 -7.54
N LEU A 11 4.08 -0.67 -8.36
CA LEU A 11 3.25 0.43 -7.91
C LEU A 11 1.81 0.18 -8.35
N LEU A 12 0.87 0.36 -7.42
CA LEU A 12 -0.56 0.21 -7.66
C LEU A 12 -1.29 1.45 -7.14
N ARG A 13 -2.05 2.11 -8.01
CA ARG A 13 -3.04 3.11 -7.60
C ARG A 13 -4.30 2.43 -7.04
N HIS A 14 -4.95 3.04 -6.04
CA HIS A 14 -6.22 2.54 -5.52
C HIS A 14 -7.28 2.41 -6.63
N ALA A 15 -8.23 1.51 -6.41
CA ALA A 15 -9.40 1.38 -7.27
C ALA A 15 -10.37 2.56 -7.11
N GLU A 16 -11.39 2.63 -7.96
CA GLU A 16 -12.38 3.73 -7.96
C GLU A 16 -13.01 3.99 -6.57
N ALA A 17 -12.97 5.24 -6.12
CA ALA A 17 -13.55 5.70 -4.86
C ALA A 17 -14.65 6.74 -5.08
N GLU A 18 -15.50 6.94 -4.07
CA GLU A 18 -16.69 7.80 -4.14
C GLU A 18 -16.36 9.24 -4.57
N HIS A 19 -15.29 9.83 -4.02
CA HIS A 19 -14.83 11.17 -4.38
C HIS A 19 -14.39 11.27 -5.85
N ASN A 20 -13.86 10.20 -6.45
CA ASN A 20 -13.41 10.23 -7.84
C ASN A 20 -14.59 10.27 -8.82
N VAL A 21 -15.66 9.56 -8.51
CA VAL A 21 -16.83 9.46 -9.39
C VAL A 21 -17.69 10.72 -9.30
N SER A 22 -17.80 11.29 -8.10
CA SER A 22 -18.62 12.47 -7.84
C SER A 22 -17.87 13.79 -7.97
N GLU A 23 -16.55 13.74 -8.20
CA GLU A 23 -15.63 14.90 -8.10
C GLU A 23 -15.81 15.69 -6.79
N ASN A 24 -16.26 15.00 -5.73
CA ASN A 24 -16.51 15.60 -4.44
C ASN A 24 -15.33 15.38 -3.50
N TYR A 25 -14.42 16.35 -3.49
CA TYR A 25 -13.21 16.32 -2.66
C TYR A 25 -13.46 16.60 -1.16
N SER A 26 -14.70 16.92 -0.77
CA SER A 26 -15.07 17.13 0.64
C SER A 26 -15.36 15.83 1.39
N ILE A 27 -15.44 14.69 0.69
CA ILE A 27 -15.72 13.38 1.31
C ILE A 27 -14.48 12.92 2.08
N LYS A 28 -14.49 13.06 3.42
CA LYS A 28 -13.37 12.64 4.27
C LYS A 28 -13.03 11.16 4.08
N ASP A 29 -11.78 10.89 3.72
CA ASP A 29 -11.20 9.54 3.57
C ASP A 29 -12.14 8.59 2.80
N ALA A 30 -12.48 9.00 1.58
CA ALA A 30 -13.52 8.40 0.77
C ALA A 30 -13.33 6.88 0.55
N ARG A 31 -14.44 6.14 0.59
CA ARG A 31 -14.44 4.67 0.44
C ARG A 31 -14.43 4.26 -1.03
N LEU A 32 -14.08 2.99 -1.30
CA LEU A 32 -14.24 2.40 -2.62
C LEU A 32 -15.73 2.28 -2.99
N THR A 33 -16.05 2.59 -4.25
CA THR A 33 -17.37 2.29 -4.82
C THR A 33 -17.55 0.77 -4.96
N PRO A 34 -18.78 0.27 -5.17
CA PRO A 34 -19.00 -1.15 -5.51
C PRO A 34 -18.18 -1.59 -6.74
N ARG A 35 -18.07 -0.71 -7.74
CA ARG A 35 -17.25 -0.93 -8.94
C ARG A 35 -15.76 -0.94 -8.60
N GLY A 36 -15.28 -0.04 -7.74
CA GLY A 36 -13.90 -0.06 -7.23
C GLY A 36 -13.53 -1.36 -6.52
N ARG A 37 -14.45 -1.92 -5.73
CA ARG A 37 -14.26 -3.24 -5.10
C ARG A 37 -14.14 -4.36 -6.13
N GLN A 38 -14.94 -4.33 -7.19
CA GLN A 38 -14.84 -5.29 -8.30
C GLN A 38 -13.51 -5.15 -9.07
N GLN A 39 -13.04 -3.91 -9.29
CA GLN A 39 -11.74 -3.66 -9.92
C GLN A 39 -10.60 -4.26 -9.08
N ALA A 40 -10.61 -4.04 -7.76
CA ALA A 40 -9.62 -4.61 -6.85
C ALA A 40 -9.68 -6.16 -6.83
N ALA A 41 -10.89 -6.74 -6.81
CA ALA A 41 -11.05 -8.19 -6.90
C ALA A 41 -10.54 -8.76 -8.23
N LYS A 42 -10.77 -8.07 -9.35
CA LYS A 42 -10.23 -8.50 -10.65
C LYS A 42 -8.70 -8.45 -10.70
N LEU A 43 -8.09 -7.50 -10.01
CA LEU A 43 -6.63 -7.42 -9.90
C LEU A 43 -6.03 -8.62 -9.16
N ASN A 44 -6.73 -9.18 -8.18
CA ASN A 44 -6.31 -10.42 -7.53
C ASN A 44 -6.15 -11.55 -8.55
N GLU A 45 -7.16 -11.78 -9.38
CA GLU A 45 -7.11 -12.82 -10.42
C GLU A 45 -5.95 -12.61 -11.39
N HIS A 46 -5.73 -11.37 -11.83
CA HIS A 46 -4.62 -11.03 -12.74
C HIS A 46 -3.23 -11.20 -12.11
N THR A 47 -3.13 -11.16 -10.78
CA THR A 47 -1.84 -11.20 -10.06
C THR A 47 -1.55 -12.52 -9.37
N LYS A 48 -2.48 -13.49 -9.45
CA LYS A 48 -2.44 -14.79 -8.78
C LYS A 48 -1.14 -15.57 -9.00
N HIS A 49 -0.57 -15.48 -10.20
CA HIS A 49 0.66 -16.19 -10.60
C HIS A 49 1.88 -15.26 -10.70
N THR A 50 1.80 -14.03 -10.19
CA THR A 50 2.89 -13.04 -10.28
C THR A 50 3.26 -12.48 -8.91
N VAL A 51 2.85 -11.26 -8.59
CA VAL A 51 3.24 -10.56 -7.35
C VAL A 51 2.71 -11.26 -6.11
N GLN A 52 1.57 -11.95 -6.21
CA GLN A 52 1.01 -12.73 -5.10
C GLN A 52 1.99 -13.79 -4.59
N GLN A 53 2.73 -14.42 -5.50
CA GLN A 53 3.65 -15.52 -5.21
C GLN A 53 5.08 -15.05 -4.96
N SER A 54 5.49 -13.92 -5.53
CA SER A 54 6.90 -13.50 -5.57
C SER A 54 7.25 -12.27 -4.74
N ALA A 55 6.28 -11.43 -4.34
CA ALA A 55 6.58 -10.24 -3.54
C ALA A 55 6.95 -10.61 -2.09
N HIS A 56 7.90 -9.87 -1.50
CA HIS A 56 8.41 -10.13 -0.15
C HIS A 56 8.02 -9.04 0.85
N LEU A 57 7.34 -8.00 0.38
CA LEU A 57 6.89 -6.83 1.12
C LEU A 57 5.59 -6.33 0.49
N LEU A 58 4.65 -5.89 1.33
CA LEU A 58 3.40 -5.27 0.91
C LEU A 58 3.21 -3.98 1.71
N VAL A 59 3.16 -2.86 1.00
CA VAL A 59 3.08 -1.52 1.60
C VAL A 59 1.83 -0.82 1.07
N SER A 60 1.15 -0.06 1.91
CA SER A 60 0.00 0.77 1.53
C SER A 60 0.00 2.09 2.29
N SER A 61 -0.74 3.08 1.81
CA SER A 61 -1.04 4.27 2.59
C SER A 61 -2.15 3.97 3.61
N GLY A 62 -2.36 4.88 4.57
CA GLY A 62 -3.40 4.75 5.59
C GLY A 62 -4.83 5.02 5.11
N LEU A 63 -5.05 5.41 3.84
CA LEU A 63 -6.37 5.81 3.35
C LEU A 63 -7.31 4.60 3.20
N ARG A 64 -8.59 4.75 3.55
CA ARG A 64 -9.59 3.68 3.46
C ARG A 64 -9.64 3.03 2.07
N ARG A 65 -9.55 3.84 1.00
CA ARG A 65 -9.56 3.35 -0.38
C ARG A 65 -8.33 2.54 -0.77
N THR A 66 -7.14 2.94 -0.30
CA THR A 66 -5.88 2.22 -0.60
C THR A 66 -5.83 0.94 0.20
N LEU A 67 -6.12 0.97 1.50
CA LEU A 67 -6.22 -0.22 2.36
C LEU A 67 -7.24 -1.23 1.81
N SER A 68 -8.45 -0.77 1.45
CA SER A 68 -9.48 -1.65 0.86
C SER A 68 -9.00 -2.27 -0.46
N THR A 69 -8.31 -1.50 -1.31
CA THR A 69 -7.73 -2.01 -2.56
C THR A 69 -6.68 -3.07 -2.26
N THR A 70 -5.75 -2.80 -1.35
CA THR A 70 -4.68 -3.72 -0.93
C THR A 70 -5.25 -5.05 -0.41
N VAL A 71 -6.24 -4.98 0.48
CA VAL A 71 -6.85 -6.17 1.11
C VAL A 71 -7.57 -7.06 0.09
N LEU A 72 -8.27 -6.45 -0.87
CA LEU A 72 -9.04 -7.17 -1.90
C LEU A 72 -8.15 -7.69 -3.04
N ALA A 73 -7.15 -6.92 -3.45
CA ALA A 73 -6.27 -7.27 -4.56
C ALA A 73 -5.21 -8.32 -4.17
N PHE A 74 -4.70 -8.28 -2.94
CA PHE A 74 -3.55 -9.08 -2.52
C PHE A 74 -3.78 -10.01 -1.33
N PRO A 75 -4.89 -10.77 -1.24
CA PRO A 75 -5.17 -11.60 -0.07
C PRO A 75 -4.19 -12.76 0.10
N ALA A 76 -3.71 -13.38 -0.99
CA ALA A 76 -2.76 -14.49 -0.91
C ALA A 76 -1.36 -14.01 -0.48
N LEU A 77 -0.89 -12.88 -1.04
CA LEU A 77 0.34 -12.22 -0.63
C LEU A 77 0.28 -11.84 0.84
N ARG A 78 -0.78 -11.13 1.25
CA ARG A 78 -0.98 -10.69 2.63
C ARG A 78 -0.90 -11.88 3.59
N LYS A 79 -1.71 -12.92 3.36
CA LYS A 79 -1.72 -14.13 4.19
C LYS A 79 -0.33 -14.79 4.28
N ARG A 80 0.39 -14.86 3.16
CA ARG A 80 1.73 -15.45 3.11
C ARG A 80 2.75 -14.62 3.91
N LEU A 81 2.70 -13.30 3.80
CA LEU A 81 3.62 -12.42 4.51
C LEU A 81 3.30 -12.39 6.02
N GLU A 82 2.02 -12.31 6.40
CA GLU A 82 1.57 -12.41 7.79
C GLU A 82 2.02 -13.72 8.46
N ALA A 83 1.87 -14.86 7.77
CA ALA A 83 2.34 -16.15 8.27
C ALA A 83 3.88 -16.21 8.45
N ALA A 84 4.62 -15.34 7.75
CA ALA A 84 6.06 -15.19 7.87
C ALA A 84 6.46 -14.06 8.85
N GLY A 85 5.53 -13.50 9.63
CA GLY A 85 5.79 -12.40 10.56
C GLY A 85 6.06 -11.06 9.88
N LYS A 86 5.64 -10.89 8.62
CA LYS A 86 5.81 -9.67 7.81
C LYS A 86 4.43 -9.10 7.49
N PRO A 87 3.77 -8.38 8.41
CA PRO A 87 2.46 -7.81 8.16
C PRO A 87 2.49 -6.78 7.01
N VAL A 88 1.31 -6.35 6.56
CA VAL A 88 1.21 -5.18 5.68
C VAL A 88 1.78 -3.98 6.40
N VAL A 89 2.69 -3.26 5.74
CA VAL A 89 3.25 -2.01 6.26
C VAL A 89 2.35 -0.86 5.81
N VAL A 90 1.88 -0.06 6.77
CA VAL A 90 1.18 1.19 6.48
C VAL A 90 2.14 2.35 6.63
N LEU A 91 2.33 3.11 5.54
CA LEU A 91 3.20 4.29 5.52
C LEU A 91 2.37 5.56 5.31
N PRO A 92 2.29 6.45 6.31
CA PRO A 92 1.61 7.74 6.17
C PRO A 92 2.14 8.61 5.02
N GLN A 93 3.44 8.49 4.69
CA GLN A 93 4.09 9.23 3.60
C GLN A 93 3.54 8.87 2.22
N LEU A 94 2.80 7.76 2.09
CA LEU A 94 2.14 7.37 0.85
C LEU A 94 0.73 7.98 0.71
N GLN A 95 0.35 8.92 1.59
CA GLN A 95 -0.86 9.73 1.44
C GLN A 95 -0.88 10.45 0.07
N GLU A 96 -2.08 10.79 -0.40
CA GLU A 96 -2.23 11.60 -1.61
C GLU A 96 -1.68 13.02 -1.41
N VAL A 97 -1.31 13.70 -2.50
CA VAL A 97 -0.47 14.89 -2.46
C VAL A 97 -1.12 16.15 -1.89
N ASN A 98 -2.44 16.17 -1.70
CA ASN A 98 -3.16 17.36 -1.25
C ASN A 98 -3.64 17.23 0.20
N ASP A 99 -3.90 18.38 0.82
CA ASP A 99 -4.55 18.49 2.14
C ASP A 99 -6.09 18.61 2.01
N LEU A 100 -6.67 17.88 1.07
CA LEU A 100 -8.13 17.84 0.89
C LEU A 100 -8.72 16.77 1.82
N PRO A 101 -9.98 16.91 2.28
CA PRO A 101 -10.61 15.90 3.12
C PRO A 101 -10.57 14.48 2.53
N CYS A 102 -10.71 14.34 1.21
CA CYS A 102 -10.60 13.04 0.55
C CYS A 102 -9.16 12.51 0.52
N ASP A 103 -8.16 13.35 0.62
CA ASP A 103 -6.74 13.00 0.53
C ASP A 103 -6.10 12.80 1.92
N THR A 104 -6.77 13.25 2.97
CA THR A 104 -6.35 13.07 4.37
C THR A 104 -7.01 11.86 5.02
N GLY A 105 -6.22 11.06 5.75
CA GLY A 105 -6.69 9.88 6.47
C GLY A 105 -7.70 10.20 7.59
N SER A 106 -8.43 9.17 8.01
CA SER A 106 -9.28 9.25 9.21
C SER A 106 -8.43 9.30 10.48
N ASP A 107 -8.94 9.97 11.50
CA ASP A 107 -8.40 9.86 12.86
C ASP A 107 -8.63 8.44 13.40
N ASP A 108 -7.87 8.02 14.41
CA ASP A 108 -7.85 6.64 14.92
C ASP A 108 -9.26 6.11 15.30
N GLU A 109 -10.14 6.97 15.81
CA GLU A 109 -11.51 6.63 16.21
C GLU A 109 -12.42 6.28 15.03
N ASP A 110 -12.16 6.85 13.85
CA ASP A 110 -12.94 6.66 12.62
C ASP A 110 -12.28 5.65 11.64
N ALA A 111 -11.09 5.17 11.99
CA ALA A 111 -10.31 4.28 11.15
C ALA A 111 -10.95 2.89 11.05
N TRP A 112 -11.06 2.37 9.83
CA TRP A 112 -11.38 0.95 9.64
C TRP A 112 -10.18 0.12 10.10
N LEU A 113 -10.32 -0.58 11.22
CA LEU A 113 -9.27 -1.44 11.77
C LEU A 113 -8.98 -2.58 10.80
N VAL A 114 -8.00 -2.36 9.91
CA VAL A 114 -7.24 -3.45 9.30
C VAL A 114 -6.22 -3.86 10.35
N PRO A 115 -6.05 -5.15 10.68
CA PRO A 115 -4.94 -5.60 11.51
C PRO A 115 -3.63 -5.24 10.81
N VAL A 116 -3.03 -4.12 11.19
CA VAL A 116 -1.71 -3.69 10.77
C VAL A 116 -0.77 -4.16 11.85
N GLY A 117 0.12 -5.09 11.53
CA GLY A 117 1.06 -5.61 12.53
C GLY A 117 2.18 -4.63 12.86
N GLU A 118 2.42 -3.61 12.02
CA GLU A 118 3.45 -2.60 12.25
C GLU A 118 3.16 -1.30 11.49
N VAL A 119 3.05 -0.18 12.21
CA VAL A 119 3.11 1.17 11.63
C VAL A 119 4.57 1.60 11.68
N VAL A 120 5.21 1.68 10.52
CA VAL A 120 6.64 1.98 10.44
C VAL A 120 6.84 3.49 10.53
N LYS A 121 7.63 3.93 11.52
CA LYS A 121 8.14 5.29 11.58
C LYS A 121 9.33 5.43 10.63
N GLU A 122 9.51 6.61 10.07
CA GLU A 122 10.68 6.91 9.24
C GLU A 122 11.96 6.62 10.03
N GLY A 123 12.84 5.80 9.46
CA GLY A 123 14.18 5.61 9.98
C GLY A 123 15.07 6.79 9.58
N GLU A 124 16.12 7.04 10.36
CA GLU A 124 17.17 7.98 9.92
C GLU A 124 17.76 7.50 8.58
N ALA A 125 18.14 8.44 7.73
CA ALA A 125 18.72 8.14 6.43
C ALA A 125 20.08 7.46 6.61
N GLU A 126 20.08 6.14 6.69
CA GLU A 126 21.30 5.34 6.72
C GLU A 126 21.92 5.30 5.32
N PRO A 127 23.22 5.58 5.18
CA PRO A 127 23.87 5.58 3.88
C PRO A 127 23.78 4.19 3.26
N THR A 128 23.39 4.16 1.99
CA THR A 128 23.31 2.94 1.21
C THR A 128 24.69 2.28 1.14
N SER A 129 24.74 0.96 0.95
CA SER A 129 26.02 0.23 0.83
C SER A 129 26.92 0.77 -0.30
N SER A 130 26.34 1.47 -1.29
CA SER A 130 27.06 2.22 -2.32
C SER A 130 27.71 3.51 -1.83
N GLU A 131 27.07 4.22 -0.90
CA GLU A 131 27.59 5.48 -0.34
C GLU A 131 28.69 5.23 0.68
N GLN A 132 28.61 4.14 1.45
CA GLN A 132 29.65 3.74 2.40
C GLN A 132 30.95 3.31 1.69
N ALA A 133 30.86 2.73 0.50
CA ALA A 133 32.01 2.26 -0.28
C ALA A 133 32.86 3.39 -0.90
N GLY A 134 32.36 4.63 -0.91
CA GLY A 134 33.05 5.79 -1.51
C GLY A 134 33.89 6.63 -0.54
N SER A 135 33.89 6.34 0.75
CA SER A 135 34.53 7.20 1.77
C SER A 135 35.95 6.80 2.18
N SER A 136 36.50 5.72 1.63
CA SER A 136 37.89 5.32 1.85
C SER A 136 38.77 5.83 0.71
N SER A 137 39.34 7.02 0.88
CA SER A 137 40.49 7.54 0.14
C SER A 137 41.40 8.33 1.07
#